data_AF-A0A8C6D855-F1
#
_entry.id   AF-A0A8C6D855-F1
#
_cell.length_a   1.000
_cell.length_b   1.000
_cell.length_c   1.000
_cell.angle_alpha   90.00
_cell.angle_beta   90.00
_cell.angle_gamma   90.00
#
_symmetry.space_group_name_H-M   'P 1'
#
loop_
_entity.id
_entity.type
_entity.pdbx_description
1 polymer ?
#
loop_
_entity_poly.entity_id
_entity_poly.type
_entity_poly.pdbx_seq_one_letter_code
_entity_poly.pdbx_strand_id
1 'polypeptide(L)'
;MDPNRTIERRRSSLLLLRLLLVVLLWSGLALGTFSVGSNPHRVLHDLLSEEQLLEVEDLSLALLQGGRMGPMSLPPDLPDLDPECRELLLDFANSSAELTGCLVRGARPVRLCQTCYPLFQQVANKMDNISRAVGNSSESHSCARSLLMADRMQIVVILSEFFNSTWQKANCANCLTNKSEELSNSTVYFLNQFNHTLTCFENNLQGSTQSLQLRNYSEVCKNCREAYKTLSSLYSEMQKINERESKAEFGAHLCIDVEDAMNITRKLWSRTFNCSVPCSDTVPVIAVSVFILFLPVVFYLSSFLHSEQKKRKLILPKRLKSSTSFANIQENSN
;
A
#
# COMPACT_ATOMS: atom_id res chain seq x y z
N MET A 1 3.81 -66.19 29.68
CA MET A 1 4.46 -65.13 28.88
C MET A 1 3.71 -65.04 27.56
N ASP A 2 3.01 -63.94 27.31
CA ASP A 2 2.07 -63.82 26.19
C ASP A 2 2.72 -63.03 25.02
N PRO A 3 2.93 -63.63 23.84
CA PRO A 3 3.68 -63.02 22.72
C PRO A 3 2.90 -61.91 21.98
N ASN A 4 1.61 -61.73 22.27
CA ASN A 4 0.77 -60.73 21.59
C ASN A 4 0.86 -59.31 22.21
N ARG A 5 1.20 -59.20 23.50
CA ARG A 5 1.38 -57.90 24.19
C ARG A 5 2.66 -57.17 23.76
N THR A 6 3.69 -57.90 23.35
CA THR A 6 4.95 -57.34 22.86
C THR A 6 4.83 -56.79 21.43
N ILE A 7 3.95 -57.36 20.60
CA ILE A 7 3.73 -56.91 19.22
C ILE A 7 2.92 -55.60 19.18
N GLU A 8 1.86 -55.46 19.98
CA GLU A 8 1.08 -54.20 20.06
C GLU A 8 1.90 -53.04 20.65
N ARG A 9 2.71 -53.30 21.69
CA ARG A 9 3.60 -52.30 22.29
C ARG A 9 4.67 -51.81 21.32
N ARG A 10 5.18 -52.71 20.46
CA ARG A 10 6.14 -52.38 19.40
C ARG A 10 5.50 -51.57 18.27
N ARG A 11 4.24 -51.86 17.91
CA ARG A 11 3.51 -51.13 16.86
C ARG A 11 3.15 -49.70 17.28
N SER A 12 2.78 -49.49 18.54
CA SER A 12 2.47 -48.17 19.10
C SER A 12 3.74 -47.31 19.26
N SER A 13 4.87 -47.91 19.66
CA SER A 13 6.18 -47.25 19.70
C SER A 13 6.67 -46.83 18.31
N LEU A 14 6.45 -47.65 17.27
CA LEU A 14 6.76 -47.28 15.88
C LEU A 14 5.88 -46.17 15.32
N LEU A 15 4.61 -46.07 15.74
CA LEU A 15 3.70 -44.99 15.35
C LEU A 15 4.09 -43.65 16.01
N LEU A 16 4.46 -43.68 17.29
CA LEU A 16 5.01 -42.52 18.00
C LEU A 16 6.34 -42.07 17.40
N LEU A 17 7.22 -43.00 17.04
CA LEU A 17 8.49 -42.69 16.37
C LEU A 17 8.25 -42.10 14.97
N ARG A 18 7.27 -42.60 14.22
CA ARG A 18 6.86 -42.03 12.92
C ARG A 18 6.24 -40.64 13.06
N LEU A 19 5.41 -40.39 14.08
CA LEU A 19 4.87 -39.05 14.34
C LEU A 19 5.97 -38.06 14.76
N LEU A 20 6.90 -38.48 15.62
CA LEU A 20 8.07 -37.68 15.99
C LEU A 20 8.97 -37.39 14.79
N LEU A 21 9.19 -38.36 13.90
CA LEU A 21 9.93 -38.16 12.65
C LEU A 21 9.20 -37.19 11.70
N VAL A 22 7.88 -37.27 11.58
CA VAL A 22 7.11 -36.32 10.75
C VAL A 22 7.17 -34.90 11.34
N VAL A 23 7.08 -34.74 12.66
CA VAL A 23 7.24 -33.43 13.33
C VAL A 23 8.67 -32.90 13.15
N LEU A 24 9.70 -33.76 13.24
CA LEU A 24 11.09 -33.38 13.02
C LEU A 24 11.38 -33.02 11.55
N LEU A 25 10.76 -33.72 10.59
CA LEU A 25 10.83 -33.39 9.16
C LEU A 25 10.10 -32.07 8.85
N TRP A 26 8.98 -31.77 9.52
CA TRP A 26 8.27 -30.50 9.35
C TRP A 26 8.99 -29.33 10.02
N SER A 27 9.69 -29.55 11.14
CA SER A 27 10.58 -28.53 11.73
C SER A 27 11.89 -28.34 10.96
N GLY A 28 12.38 -29.39 10.26
CA GLY A 28 13.56 -29.32 9.40
C GLY A 28 13.34 -28.57 8.09
N LEU A 29 12.08 -28.44 7.64
CA LEU A 29 11.70 -27.62 6.49
C LEU A 29 11.56 -26.12 6.81
N ALA A 30 11.64 -25.73 8.09
CA ALA A 30 11.59 -24.32 8.52
C ALA A 30 12.97 -23.70 8.77
N LEU A 31 14.06 -24.46 8.66
CA LEU A 31 15.43 -23.95 8.73
C LEU A 31 16.26 -24.45 7.54
N GLY A 32 16.19 -23.73 6.42
CA GLY A 32 17.15 -23.90 5.32
C GLY A 32 16.66 -23.41 3.97
N THR A 33 16.91 -22.13 3.67
CA THR A 33 17.67 -21.64 2.50
C THR A 33 17.40 -20.15 2.28
N PHE A 34 18.12 -19.29 3.03
CA PHE A 34 18.55 -18.02 2.47
C PHE A 34 19.69 -18.34 1.50
N SER A 35 19.43 -18.26 0.20
CA SER A 35 20.50 -18.19 -0.80
C SER A 35 20.92 -16.73 -0.93
N VAL A 36 22.09 -16.45 -0.35
CA VAL A 36 22.91 -15.27 -0.61
C VAL A 36 23.45 -15.42 -2.04
N GLY A 37 22.92 -14.63 -2.96
CA GLY A 37 23.48 -14.45 -4.29
C GLY A 37 24.49 -13.32 -4.29
N SER A 38 25.75 -13.65 -3.99
CA SER A 38 26.91 -12.81 -4.30
C SER A 38 27.33 -13.09 -5.73
N ASN A 39 27.39 -12.09 -6.61
CA ASN A 39 28.32 -12.14 -7.73
C ASN A 39 28.94 -10.75 -7.96
N PRO A 40 30.28 -10.65 -8.07
CA PRO A 40 30.98 -9.38 -8.17
C PRO A 40 31.29 -8.98 -9.62
N HIS A 41 31.51 -7.67 -9.81
CA HIS A 41 32.19 -7.01 -10.92
C HIS A 41 31.60 -7.12 -12.34
N ARG A 42 31.10 -6.00 -12.85
CA ARG A 42 31.92 -5.11 -13.71
C ARG A 42 31.26 -3.75 -13.91
N VAL A 43 31.94 -2.75 -13.38
CA VAL A 43 31.90 -1.37 -13.84
C VAL A 43 32.35 -1.36 -15.30
N LEU A 44 31.55 -0.78 -16.19
CA LEU A 44 32.00 -0.27 -17.48
C LEU A 44 31.62 1.20 -17.51
N HIS A 45 32.57 2.02 -17.06
CA HIS A 45 32.61 3.44 -17.40
C HIS A 45 33.24 3.59 -18.79
N ASP A 46 32.72 4.57 -19.51
CA ASP A 46 33.27 5.28 -20.65
C ASP A 46 33.43 4.51 -21.97
N LEU A 47 32.62 4.92 -22.95
CA LEU A 47 33.08 5.70 -24.11
C LEU A 47 31.87 5.95 -25.02
N LEU A 48 31.19 7.08 -24.83
CA LEU A 48 30.35 7.65 -25.87
C LEU A 48 30.69 9.13 -25.99
N SER A 49 31.25 9.42 -27.15
CA SER A 49 31.99 10.59 -27.58
C SER A 49 31.29 11.93 -27.33
N GLU A 50 32.14 12.89 -26.99
CA GLU A 50 31.90 14.30 -26.67
C GLU A 50 31.59 15.15 -27.93
N GLU A 51 30.78 14.66 -28.87
CA GLU A 51 30.56 15.33 -30.17
C GLU A 51 29.08 15.50 -30.58
N GLN A 52 28.12 15.31 -29.66
CA GLN A 52 26.69 15.58 -29.92
C GLN A 52 26.04 16.59 -28.95
N LEU A 53 26.85 17.31 -28.16
CA LEU A 53 26.37 18.27 -27.17
C LEU A 53 26.43 19.73 -27.67
N LEU A 54 26.01 19.98 -28.92
CA LEU A 54 25.92 21.35 -29.46
C LEU A 54 24.70 21.61 -30.37
N GLU A 55 23.80 20.64 -30.52
CA GLU A 55 22.53 20.81 -31.26
C GLU A 55 21.27 20.73 -30.38
N VAL A 56 21.41 20.53 -29.06
CA VAL A 56 20.27 20.40 -28.14
C VAL A 56 19.84 21.74 -27.53
N GLU A 57 20.71 22.76 -27.56
CA GLU A 57 20.45 24.03 -26.87
C GLU A 57 19.43 24.91 -27.62
N ASP A 58 19.45 24.93 -28.95
CA ASP A 58 18.51 25.72 -29.76
C ASP A 58 17.09 25.12 -29.84
N LEU A 59 16.96 23.79 -29.76
CA LEU A 59 15.65 23.13 -29.83
C LEU A 59 14.89 23.22 -28.48
N SER A 60 15.63 23.34 -27.37
CA SER A 60 15.07 23.48 -26.03
C SER A 60 14.44 24.85 -25.79
N LEU A 61 15.00 25.92 -26.38
CA LEU A 61 14.47 27.27 -26.24
C LEU A 61 13.17 27.46 -27.03
N ALA A 62 13.06 26.82 -28.20
CA ALA A 62 11.85 26.85 -29.03
C ALA A 62 10.68 26.05 -28.44
N LEU A 63 10.95 25.04 -27.61
CA LEU A 63 9.92 24.26 -26.91
C LEU A 63 9.51 24.86 -25.56
N LEU A 64 10.40 25.62 -24.90
CA LEU A 64 10.10 26.31 -23.64
C LEU A 64 9.41 27.66 -23.86
N GLN A 65 9.66 28.33 -24.98
CA GLN A 65 8.82 29.43 -25.44
C GLN A 65 7.67 28.84 -26.23
N GLY A 66 6.63 28.40 -25.52
CA GLY A 66 5.38 27.92 -26.11
C GLY A 66 5.02 28.79 -27.32
N GLY A 67 5.18 28.19 -28.51
CA GLY A 67 5.05 28.90 -29.77
C GLY A 67 3.75 29.67 -29.74
N ARG A 68 3.85 30.99 -29.82
CA ARG A 68 2.74 31.90 -30.04
C ARG A 68 2.05 31.37 -31.30
N MET A 69 0.97 30.61 -31.16
CA MET A 69 0.12 30.29 -32.30
C MET A 69 -0.35 31.66 -32.79
N GLY A 70 0.25 32.13 -33.88
CA GLY A 70 -0.28 33.27 -34.62
C GLY A 70 -1.74 32.98 -34.98
N PRO A 71 -2.56 34.02 -35.19
CA PRO A 71 -3.98 33.81 -35.46
C PRO A 71 -4.10 32.95 -36.72
N MET A 72 -4.49 31.68 -36.54
CA MET A 72 -5.10 30.89 -37.61
C MET A 72 -6.41 31.62 -37.93
N SER A 73 -6.37 32.48 -38.94
CA SER A 73 -7.58 33.11 -39.48
C SER A 73 -8.53 32.00 -39.94
N LEU A 74 -9.63 31.83 -39.21
CA LEU A 74 -10.71 30.93 -39.59
C LEU A 74 -11.33 31.37 -40.94
N PRO A 75 -11.96 30.45 -41.69
CA PRO A 75 -12.73 30.80 -42.88
C PRO A 75 -13.82 31.83 -42.57
N PRO A 76 -14.15 32.73 -43.51
CA PRO A 76 -15.05 33.87 -43.29
C PRO A 76 -16.52 33.49 -43.04
N ASP A 77 -16.89 32.23 -43.21
CA ASP A 77 -18.28 31.74 -43.16
C ASP A 77 -18.62 31.01 -41.84
N LEU A 78 -17.70 30.95 -40.88
CA LEU A 78 -18.02 30.42 -39.54
C LEU A 78 -18.52 31.59 -38.67
N PRO A 79 -19.68 31.49 -37.99
CA PRO A 79 -20.08 32.51 -37.04
C PRO A 79 -19.00 32.59 -35.96
N ASP A 80 -18.30 33.72 -35.93
CA ASP A 80 -17.29 33.97 -34.93
C ASP A 80 -17.91 33.89 -33.54
N LEU A 81 -17.25 33.18 -32.64
CA LEU A 81 -17.65 33.11 -31.24
C LEU A 81 -17.80 34.53 -30.69
N ASP A 82 -18.93 34.78 -30.02
CA ASP A 82 -19.23 36.05 -29.36
C ASP A 82 -18.01 36.53 -28.54
N PRO A 83 -17.61 37.81 -28.66
CA PRO A 83 -16.36 38.29 -28.08
C PRO A 83 -16.30 38.11 -26.56
N GLU A 84 -17.42 38.18 -25.85
CA GLU A 84 -17.48 37.95 -24.41
C GLU A 84 -17.22 36.48 -24.06
N CYS A 85 -17.83 35.56 -24.81
CA CYS A 85 -17.55 34.12 -24.65
C CYS A 85 -16.10 33.78 -25.01
N ARG A 86 -15.50 34.50 -25.96
CA ARG A 86 -14.09 34.34 -26.33
C ARG A 86 -13.16 34.74 -25.19
N GLU A 87 -13.42 35.85 -24.51
CA GLU A 87 -12.63 36.26 -23.33
C GLU A 87 -12.73 35.24 -22.21
N LEU A 88 -13.93 34.76 -21.89
CA LEU A 88 -14.13 33.72 -20.87
C LEU A 88 -13.37 32.42 -21.20
N LEU A 89 -13.35 32.04 -22.48
CA LEU A 89 -12.60 30.87 -22.94
C LEU A 89 -11.08 31.06 -22.79
N LEU A 90 -10.55 32.23 -23.13
CA LEU A 90 -9.12 32.55 -22.98
C LEU A 90 -8.69 32.57 -21.52
N ASP A 91 -9.52 33.13 -20.64
CA ASP A 91 -9.30 33.12 -19.19
C ASP A 91 -9.22 31.69 -18.65
N PHE A 92 -10.18 30.84 -19.03
CA PHE A 92 -10.18 29.42 -18.64
C PHE A 92 -8.95 28.68 -19.17
N ALA A 93 -8.54 28.97 -20.41
CA ALA A 93 -7.36 28.36 -21.02
C ALA A 93 -6.06 28.72 -20.27
N ASN A 94 -5.88 30.01 -19.91
CA ASN A 94 -4.70 30.45 -19.18
C ASN A 94 -4.63 29.81 -17.78
N SER A 95 -5.71 29.88 -17.00
CA SER A 95 -5.75 29.26 -15.67
C SER A 95 -5.57 27.74 -15.72
N SER A 96 -6.10 27.07 -16.75
CA SER A 96 -5.92 25.62 -16.93
C SER A 96 -4.46 25.25 -17.25
N ALA A 97 -3.77 26.05 -18.04
CA ALA A 97 -2.36 25.85 -18.35
C ALA A 97 -1.48 26.03 -17.11
N GLU A 98 -1.73 27.08 -16.32
CA GLU A 98 -1.04 27.34 -15.06
C GLU A 98 -1.26 26.21 -14.05
N LEU A 99 -2.51 25.77 -13.88
CA LEU A 99 -2.85 24.66 -13.00
C LEU A 99 -2.14 23.38 -13.45
N THR A 100 -2.21 23.02 -14.72
CA THR A 100 -1.53 21.84 -15.27
C THR A 100 -0.02 21.90 -15.00
N GLY A 101 0.61 23.04 -15.23
CA GLY A 101 2.01 23.27 -14.92
C GLY A 101 2.32 23.11 -13.42
N CYS A 102 1.43 23.56 -12.54
CA CYS A 102 1.56 23.36 -11.09
C CYS A 102 1.48 21.88 -10.71
N LEU A 103 0.48 21.15 -11.22
CA LEU A 103 0.28 19.73 -10.92
C LEU A 103 1.52 18.90 -11.30
N VAL A 104 2.09 19.15 -12.49
CA VAL A 104 3.26 18.41 -12.99
C VAL A 104 4.51 18.73 -12.18
N ARG A 105 4.78 20.00 -11.86
CA ARG A 105 5.93 20.40 -11.03
C ARG A 105 5.80 19.89 -9.59
N GLY A 106 4.58 19.84 -9.06
CA GLY A 106 4.26 19.36 -7.73
C GLY A 106 4.09 17.84 -7.62
N ALA A 107 4.41 17.07 -8.66
CA ALA A 107 4.19 15.62 -8.67
C ALA A 107 5.26 14.81 -7.91
N ARG A 108 6.48 15.33 -7.74
CA ARG A 108 7.59 14.63 -7.08
C ARG A 108 8.59 15.60 -6.40
N PRO A 109 8.72 15.61 -5.06
CA PRO A 109 7.81 15.00 -4.08
C PRO A 109 6.41 15.63 -4.18
N VAL A 110 5.38 14.91 -3.74
CA VAL A 110 3.99 15.37 -3.92
C VAL A 110 3.70 16.59 -3.03
N ARG A 111 3.34 17.71 -3.66
CA ARG A 111 2.98 18.99 -3.00
C ARG A 111 1.77 19.65 -3.67
N LEU A 112 0.90 18.83 -4.23
CA LEU A 112 -0.18 19.26 -5.11
C LEU A 112 -1.23 20.07 -4.34
N CYS A 113 -1.65 19.59 -3.17
CA CYS A 113 -2.71 20.24 -2.41
C CYS A 113 -2.25 21.57 -1.81
N GLN A 114 -1.05 21.62 -1.24
CA GLN A 114 -0.53 22.84 -0.60
C GLN A 114 -0.11 23.93 -1.59
N THR A 115 0.29 23.56 -2.81
CA THR A 115 0.79 24.53 -3.80
C THR A 115 -0.26 24.91 -4.84
N CYS A 116 -1.08 23.97 -5.31
CA CYS A 116 -1.97 24.20 -6.46
C CYS A 116 -3.41 24.54 -6.09
N TYR A 117 -3.78 24.57 -4.81
CA TYR A 117 -5.15 24.93 -4.39
C TYR A 117 -5.67 26.27 -4.94
N PRO A 118 -4.91 27.39 -4.98
CA PRO A 118 -5.47 28.65 -5.47
C PRO A 118 -5.75 28.59 -6.98
N LEU A 119 -4.89 27.91 -7.74
CA LEU A 119 -5.07 27.71 -9.19
C LEU A 119 -6.27 26.81 -9.48
N PHE A 120 -6.48 25.77 -8.67
CA PHE A 120 -7.65 24.91 -8.76
C PHE A 120 -8.95 25.71 -8.54
N GLN A 121 -8.98 26.56 -7.51
CA GLN A 121 -10.12 27.43 -7.25
C GLN A 121 -10.37 28.43 -8.39
N GLN A 122 -9.31 29.00 -8.96
CA GLN A 122 -9.45 29.90 -10.11
C GLN A 122 -10.08 29.18 -11.30
N VAL A 123 -9.60 27.99 -11.67
CA VAL A 123 -10.18 27.20 -12.77
C VAL A 123 -11.64 26.86 -12.50
N ALA A 124 -11.98 26.44 -11.28
CA ALA A 124 -13.36 26.16 -10.88
C ALA A 124 -14.26 27.41 -11.01
N ASN A 125 -13.78 28.57 -10.56
CA ASN A 125 -14.51 29.83 -10.66
C ASN A 125 -14.67 30.30 -12.12
N LYS A 126 -13.65 30.14 -12.97
CA LYS A 126 -13.74 30.47 -14.41
C LYS A 126 -14.73 29.58 -15.15
N MET A 127 -14.75 28.28 -14.83
CA MET A 127 -15.76 27.34 -15.35
C MET A 127 -17.17 27.74 -14.92
N ASP A 128 -17.34 28.09 -13.65
CA ASP A 128 -18.63 28.53 -13.09
C ASP A 128 -19.12 29.82 -13.76
N ASN A 129 -18.22 30.79 -14.01
CA ASN A 129 -18.53 31.99 -14.78
C ASN A 129 -18.99 31.66 -16.21
N ILE A 130 -18.32 30.75 -16.93
CA ILE A 130 -18.76 30.30 -18.26
C ILE A 130 -20.17 29.69 -18.19
N SER A 131 -20.44 28.88 -17.17
CA SER A 131 -21.72 28.18 -17.01
C SER A 131 -22.89 29.14 -16.74
N ARG A 132 -22.63 30.28 -16.08
CA ARG A 132 -23.63 31.28 -15.70
C ARG A 132 -23.73 32.46 -16.67
N ALA A 133 -22.75 32.66 -17.54
CA ALA A 133 -22.72 33.78 -18.48
C ALA A 133 -23.88 33.69 -19.50
N VAL A 134 -24.71 34.73 -19.52
CA VAL A 134 -25.75 34.94 -20.52
C VAL A 134 -25.23 35.99 -21.50
N GLY A 135 -25.23 35.67 -22.80
CA GLY A 135 -24.74 36.62 -23.80
C GLY A 135 -25.59 37.89 -23.84
N ASN A 136 -24.95 39.03 -24.09
CA ASN A 136 -25.57 40.36 -24.01
C ASN A 136 -26.51 40.72 -25.19
N SER A 137 -26.64 39.88 -26.22
CA SER A 137 -27.52 40.15 -27.36
C SER A 137 -28.84 39.41 -27.27
N SER A 138 -29.92 40.00 -27.80
CA SER A 138 -31.28 39.41 -27.81
C SER A 138 -31.38 38.10 -28.58
N GLU A 139 -30.36 37.76 -29.38
CA GLU A 139 -30.22 36.50 -30.11
C GLU A 139 -29.01 35.66 -29.65
N SER A 140 -28.23 36.12 -28.65
CA SER A 140 -27.04 35.41 -28.19
C SER A 140 -27.41 34.22 -27.32
N HIS A 141 -27.07 33.02 -27.78
CA HIS A 141 -27.08 31.82 -26.96
C HIS A 141 -26.10 31.99 -25.79
N SER A 142 -26.48 31.51 -24.60
CA SER A 142 -25.59 31.55 -23.44
C SER A 142 -24.21 30.97 -23.77
N CYS A 143 -23.14 31.56 -23.24
CA CYS A 143 -21.78 31.04 -23.45
C CYS A 143 -21.69 29.57 -23.02
N ALA A 144 -22.48 29.17 -22.01
CA ALA A 144 -22.64 27.78 -21.63
C ALA A 144 -23.10 26.88 -22.79
N ARG A 145 -24.11 27.28 -23.57
CA ARG A 145 -24.57 26.50 -24.72
C ARG A 145 -23.52 26.46 -25.82
N SER A 146 -22.89 27.60 -26.10
CA SER A 146 -21.91 27.75 -27.19
C SER A 146 -20.57 27.07 -26.89
N LEU A 147 -20.11 27.06 -25.64
CA LEU A 147 -18.79 26.52 -25.25
C LEU A 147 -18.85 25.12 -24.63
N LEU A 148 -19.94 24.77 -23.94
CA LEU A 148 -20.03 23.51 -23.19
C LEU A 148 -20.89 22.45 -23.89
N MET A 149 -21.80 22.85 -24.78
CA MET A 149 -22.80 21.95 -25.38
C MET A 149 -22.86 21.94 -26.91
N ALA A 150 -22.11 22.81 -27.58
CA ALA A 150 -22.19 22.95 -29.05
C ALA A 150 -21.56 21.76 -29.80
N ASP A 151 -20.49 21.19 -29.26
CA ASP A 151 -19.71 20.15 -29.92
C ASP A 151 -19.91 18.76 -29.31
N ARG A 152 -19.71 17.72 -30.14
CA ARG A 152 -19.63 16.31 -29.67
C ARG A 152 -18.53 16.13 -28.63
N MET A 153 -17.45 16.91 -28.74
CA MET A 153 -16.29 16.81 -27.88
C MET A 153 -16.16 18.09 -27.06
N GLN A 154 -16.50 17.99 -25.77
CA GLN A 154 -16.65 19.13 -24.88
C GLN A 154 -15.35 19.35 -24.08
N ILE A 155 -14.32 19.92 -24.74
CA ILE A 155 -12.97 20.06 -24.15
C ILE A 155 -13.01 20.76 -22.78
N VAL A 156 -13.74 21.88 -22.67
CA VAL A 156 -13.82 22.67 -21.42
C VAL A 156 -14.39 21.83 -20.28
N VAL A 157 -15.44 21.04 -20.57
CA VAL A 157 -16.07 20.14 -19.59
C VAL A 157 -15.11 19.02 -19.20
N ILE A 158 -14.51 18.34 -20.18
CA ILE A 158 -13.57 17.23 -19.94
C ILE A 158 -12.38 17.68 -19.08
N LEU A 159 -11.81 18.86 -19.36
CA LEU A 159 -10.71 19.41 -18.56
C LEU A 159 -11.13 19.75 -17.14
N SER A 160 -12.29 20.39 -16.97
CA SER A 160 -12.84 20.70 -15.65
C SER A 160 -13.08 19.43 -14.83
N GLU A 161 -13.68 18.40 -15.44
CA GLU A 161 -13.90 17.09 -14.82
C GLU A 161 -12.58 16.39 -14.48
N PHE A 162 -11.57 16.46 -15.34
CA PHE A 162 -10.23 15.93 -15.06
C PHE A 162 -9.61 16.59 -13.82
N PHE A 163 -9.66 17.92 -13.72
CA PHE A 163 -9.14 18.63 -12.55
C PHE A 163 -9.92 18.27 -11.29
N ASN A 164 -11.25 18.25 -11.36
CA ASN A 164 -12.09 17.90 -10.22
C ASN A 164 -11.86 16.46 -9.75
N SER A 165 -11.79 15.50 -10.69
CA SER A 165 -11.49 14.10 -10.38
C SER A 165 -10.10 13.93 -9.76
N THR A 166 -9.10 14.66 -10.26
CA THR A 166 -7.75 14.67 -9.69
C THR A 166 -7.76 15.20 -8.26
N TRP A 167 -8.47 16.31 -8.03
CA TRP A 167 -8.62 16.93 -6.70
C TRP A 167 -9.30 16.01 -5.68
N GLN A 168 -10.38 15.33 -6.10
CA GLN A 168 -11.12 14.38 -5.28
C GLN A 168 -10.28 13.13 -4.96
N LYS A 169 -9.60 12.54 -5.95
CA LYS A 169 -8.73 11.37 -5.76
C LYS A 169 -7.54 11.67 -4.85
N ALA A 170 -7.00 12.89 -4.93
CA ALA A 170 -5.93 13.35 -4.04
C ALA A 170 -6.43 13.68 -2.61
N ASN A 171 -7.74 13.66 -2.40
CA ASN A 171 -8.41 14.07 -1.17
C ASN A 171 -7.90 15.40 -0.63
N CYS A 172 -7.65 16.37 -1.51
CA CYS A 172 -7.05 17.65 -1.13
C CYS A 172 -7.95 18.50 -0.23
N ALA A 173 -9.27 18.23 -0.22
CA ALA A 173 -10.21 18.88 0.71
C ALA A 173 -9.79 18.69 2.18
N ASN A 174 -9.25 17.52 2.55
CA ASN A 174 -8.81 17.23 3.92
C ASN A 174 -7.53 18.00 4.32
N CYS A 175 -6.74 18.45 3.34
CA CYS A 175 -5.58 19.30 3.57
C CYS A 175 -5.97 20.77 3.82
N LEU A 176 -7.17 21.18 3.42
CA LEU A 176 -7.65 22.56 3.48
C LEU A 176 -8.65 22.78 4.61
N THR A 177 -8.90 24.04 4.92
CA THR A 177 -10.02 24.44 5.77
C THR A 177 -11.35 24.31 5.02
N ASN A 178 -12.48 24.36 5.73
CA ASN A 178 -13.83 24.22 5.15
C ASN A 178 -14.14 25.23 4.02
N LYS A 179 -13.47 26.39 4.00
CA LYS A 179 -13.63 27.40 2.96
C LYS A 179 -12.69 27.20 1.77
N SER A 180 -11.79 26.23 1.84
CA SER A 180 -10.73 25.99 0.85
C SER A 180 -9.78 27.17 0.62
N GLU A 181 -9.82 28.20 1.48
CA GLU A 181 -9.00 29.43 1.35
C GLU A 181 -7.54 29.20 1.80
N GLU A 182 -7.35 28.32 2.78
CA GLU A 182 -6.07 28.10 3.44
C GLU A 182 -5.91 26.63 3.86
N LEU A 183 -4.67 26.21 4.10
CA LEU A 183 -4.34 24.90 4.66
C LEU A 183 -4.88 24.76 6.08
N SER A 184 -5.32 23.56 6.44
CA SER A 184 -5.76 23.28 7.80
C SER A 184 -4.58 23.32 8.79
N ASN A 185 -4.84 23.79 10.03
CA ASN A 185 -3.82 23.88 11.07
C ASN A 185 -3.10 22.54 11.33
N SER A 186 -3.83 21.43 11.25
CA SER A 186 -3.27 20.07 11.38
C SER A 186 -2.29 19.74 10.26
N THR A 187 -2.63 20.08 9.02
CA THR A 187 -1.76 19.88 7.84
C THR A 187 -0.49 20.72 7.95
N VAL A 188 -0.62 22.00 8.29
CA VAL A 188 0.53 22.90 8.49
C VAL A 188 1.44 22.37 9.58
N TYR A 189 0.87 21.95 10.72
CA TYR A 189 1.63 21.37 11.82
C TYR A 189 2.36 20.09 11.40
N PHE A 190 1.69 19.19 10.68
CA PHE A 190 2.30 17.97 10.15
C PHE A 190 3.46 18.25 9.20
N LEU A 191 3.27 19.14 8.23
CA LEU A 191 4.31 19.50 7.26
C LEU A 191 5.51 20.17 7.93
N ASN A 192 5.29 20.96 8.99
CA ASN A 192 6.38 21.52 9.78
C ASN A 192 7.18 20.43 10.52
N GLN A 193 6.49 19.46 11.14
CA GLN A 193 7.15 18.31 11.79
C GLN A 193 7.88 17.42 10.79
N PHE A 194 7.35 17.27 9.58
CA PHE A 194 8.02 16.58 8.48
C PHE A 194 9.32 17.31 8.09
N ASN A 195 9.27 18.62 7.86
CA ASN A 195 10.46 19.43 7.56
C ASN A 195 11.50 19.34 8.68
N HIS A 196 11.08 19.45 9.95
CA HIS A 196 11.97 19.30 11.10
C HIS A 196 12.65 17.91 11.13
N THR A 197 11.90 16.85 10.81
CA THR A 197 12.44 15.48 10.75
C THR A 197 13.46 15.34 9.62
N LEU A 198 13.19 15.90 8.43
CA LEU A 198 14.14 15.90 7.33
C LEU A 198 15.40 16.70 7.65
N THR A 199 15.28 17.89 8.26
CA THR A 199 16.43 18.66 8.74
C THR A 199 17.25 17.86 9.75
N CYS A 200 16.60 17.12 10.65
CA CYS A 200 17.31 16.23 11.58
C CYS A 200 18.10 15.15 10.82
N PHE A 201 17.49 14.51 9.83
CA PHE A 201 18.17 13.51 9.01
C PHE A 201 19.38 14.11 8.29
N GLU A 202 19.23 15.26 7.65
CA GLU A 202 20.29 15.93 6.91
C GLU A 202 21.47 16.33 7.81
N ASN A 203 21.20 16.95 8.96
CA ASN A 203 22.23 17.39 9.91
C ASN A 203 23.07 16.20 10.43
N ASN A 204 22.42 15.07 10.72
CA ASN A 204 23.10 13.88 11.21
C ASN A 204 23.74 13.04 10.08
N LEU A 205 23.50 13.37 8.82
CA LEU A 205 24.22 12.78 7.68
C LEU A 205 25.53 13.53 7.39
N GLN A 206 25.54 14.86 7.50
CA GLN A 206 26.71 15.70 7.20
C GLN A 206 27.86 15.53 8.23
N GLY A 207 27.55 15.14 9.47
CA GLY A 207 28.55 14.81 10.49
C GLY A 207 29.41 13.56 10.17
N SER A 208 29.01 12.74 9.19
CA SER A 208 29.70 11.49 8.82
C SER A 208 30.81 11.64 7.75
N THR A 209 31.30 12.85 7.52
CA THR A 209 32.22 13.24 6.42
C THR A 209 33.67 12.71 6.53
N GLN A 210 33.92 11.64 7.29
CA GLN A 210 35.17 10.88 7.21
C GLN A 210 34.89 9.39 6.98
N SER A 211 34.85 9.02 5.70
CA SER A 211 35.31 7.75 5.11
C SER A 211 34.31 7.18 4.11
N LEU A 212 34.87 6.90 2.93
CA LEU A 212 34.21 6.52 1.69
C LEU A 212 33.64 5.08 1.70
N GLN A 213 33.35 4.46 2.86
CA GLN A 213 33.14 3.00 2.87
C GLN A 213 32.14 2.37 3.85
N LEU A 214 31.50 3.11 4.77
CA LEU A 214 30.34 2.57 5.50
C LEU A 214 29.57 3.73 6.13
N ARG A 215 28.49 4.22 5.50
CA ARG A 215 27.64 5.24 6.14
C ARG A 215 27.00 4.61 7.37
N ASN A 216 27.53 4.96 8.55
CA ASN A 216 26.97 4.52 9.81
C ASN A 216 25.76 5.41 10.15
N TYR A 217 24.57 4.97 9.77
CA TYR A 217 23.33 5.69 10.06
C TYR A 217 22.89 5.59 11.53
N SER A 218 23.70 4.96 12.40
CA SER A 218 23.36 4.81 13.82
C SER A 218 23.10 6.14 14.53
N GLU A 219 23.79 7.23 14.15
CA GLU A 219 23.59 8.55 14.75
C GLU A 219 22.23 9.14 14.33
N VAL A 220 21.86 9.03 13.05
CA VAL A 220 20.53 9.39 12.55
C VAL A 220 19.44 8.63 13.31
N CYS A 221 19.61 7.32 13.48
CA CYS A 221 18.64 6.46 14.18
C CYS A 221 18.52 6.77 15.68
N LYS A 222 19.56 7.31 16.32
CA LYS A 222 19.55 7.68 17.75
C LYS A 222 18.97 9.08 17.93
N ASN A 223 19.47 10.05 17.19
CA ASN A 223 19.18 11.46 17.38
C ASN A 223 17.81 11.85 16.81
N CYS A 224 17.41 11.27 15.67
CA CYS A 224 16.14 11.60 15.01
C CYS A 224 14.99 10.65 15.36
N ARG A 225 15.19 9.72 16.31
CA ARG A 225 14.17 8.75 16.72
C ARG A 225 12.92 9.41 17.26
N GLU A 226 13.10 10.42 18.11
CA GLU A 226 11.98 11.13 18.74
C GLU A 226 11.18 11.91 17.70
N ALA A 227 11.85 12.68 16.83
CA ALA A 227 11.21 13.40 15.73
C ALA A 227 10.39 12.45 14.82
N TYR A 228 10.97 11.33 14.42
CA TYR A 228 10.26 10.31 13.62
C TYR A 228 9.06 9.71 14.37
N LYS A 229 9.19 9.41 15.67
CA LYS A 229 8.10 8.86 16.48
C LYS A 229 6.96 9.86 16.63
N THR A 230 7.27 11.13 16.88
CA THR A 230 6.29 12.21 16.98
C THR A 230 5.54 12.39 15.67
N LEU A 231 6.25 12.44 14.54
CA LEU A 231 5.64 12.52 13.21
C LEU A 231 4.73 11.30 12.93
N SER A 232 5.19 10.09 13.26
CA SER A 232 4.42 8.85 13.09
C SER A 232 3.16 8.81 13.95
N SER A 233 3.26 9.33 15.18
CA SER A 233 2.11 9.43 16.10
C SER A 233 1.10 10.42 15.56
N LEU A 234 1.54 11.61 15.13
CA LEU A 234 0.70 12.65 14.55
C LEU A 234 -0.05 12.14 13.30
N TYR A 235 0.65 11.45 12.39
CA TYR A 235 0.02 10.81 11.23
C TYR A 235 -1.11 9.86 11.64
N SER A 236 -0.85 9.01 12.65
CA SER A 236 -1.82 8.02 13.13
C SER A 236 -3.02 8.67 13.82
N GLU A 237 -2.83 9.82 14.47
CA GLU A 237 -3.90 10.61 15.06
C GLU A 237 -4.77 11.26 13.96
N MET A 238 -4.15 11.89 12.97
CA MET A 238 -4.87 12.47 11.83
C MET A 238 -5.68 11.42 11.09
N GLN A 239 -5.13 10.22 10.89
CA GLN A 239 -5.85 9.11 10.27
C GLN A 239 -7.09 8.71 11.08
N LYS A 240 -6.97 8.58 12.41
CA LYS A 240 -8.10 8.26 13.29
C LYS A 240 -9.18 9.34 13.31
N ILE A 241 -8.80 10.61 13.23
CA ILE A 241 -9.75 11.73 13.15
C ILE A 241 -10.49 11.67 11.82
N ASN A 242 -9.76 11.49 10.72
CA ASN A 242 -10.36 11.36 9.39
C ASN A 242 -11.34 10.19 9.32
N GLU A 243 -10.97 9.00 9.82
CA GLU A 243 -11.84 7.82 9.88
C GLU A 243 -13.14 8.04 10.68
N ARG A 244 -13.16 8.96 11.65
CA ARG A 244 -14.37 9.32 12.41
C ARG A 244 -15.27 10.31 11.66
N GLU A 245 -14.65 11.26 10.96
CA GLU A 245 -15.36 12.32 10.24
C GLU A 245 -15.89 11.82 8.89
N SER A 246 -15.08 11.07 8.15
CA SER A 246 -15.52 10.34 6.98
C SER A 246 -16.35 9.14 7.45
N LYS A 247 -17.67 9.20 7.35
CA LYS A 247 -18.58 8.03 7.50
C LYS A 247 -18.36 6.96 6.41
N ALA A 248 -17.18 6.93 5.78
CA ALA A 248 -16.82 6.06 4.68
C ALA A 248 -16.27 4.73 5.21
N GLU A 249 -16.71 3.64 4.58
CA GLU A 249 -16.17 2.30 4.80
C GLU A 249 -14.66 2.27 4.58
N PHE A 250 -13.98 1.55 5.49
CA PHE A 250 -12.64 0.95 5.35
C PHE A 250 -11.68 1.63 4.35
N GLY A 251 -10.81 2.52 4.86
CA GLY A 251 -9.68 3.06 4.08
C GLY A 251 -9.83 4.51 3.65
N ALA A 252 -10.30 5.40 4.52
CA ALA A 252 -10.30 6.84 4.26
C ALA A 252 -8.87 7.38 4.17
N HIS A 253 -8.38 7.54 2.94
CA HIS A 253 -7.07 8.13 2.64
C HIS A 253 -6.95 9.54 3.21
N LEU A 254 -5.78 9.89 3.73
CA LEU A 254 -5.47 11.29 4.05
C LEU A 254 -5.19 12.05 2.75
N CYS A 255 -5.01 13.36 2.83
CA CYS A 255 -4.60 14.10 1.63
C CYS A 255 -3.21 13.62 1.15
N ILE A 256 -3.05 13.59 -0.17
CA ILE A 256 -1.89 12.95 -0.81
C ILE A 256 -0.54 13.57 -0.39
N ASP A 257 -0.49 14.88 -0.12
CA ASP A 257 0.72 15.57 0.36
C ASP A 257 1.22 14.99 1.70
N VAL A 258 0.30 14.66 2.61
CA VAL A 258 0.62 14.06 3.92
C VAL A 258 1.02 12.59 3.77
N GLU A 259 0.31 11.84 2.92
CA GLU A 259 0.61 10.42 2.66
C GLU A 259 2.00 10.25 2.01
N ASP A 260 2.33 11.05 1.00
CA ASP A 260 3.63 11.00 0.33
C ASP A 260 4.76 11.39 1.27
N ALA A 261 4.60 12.47 2.05
CA ALA A 261 5.58 12.89 3.05
C ALA A 261 5.84 11.79 4.10
N MET A 262 4.79 11.14 4.60
CA MET A 262 4.93 10.03 5.54
C MET A 262 5.56 8.80 4.89
N ASN A 263 5.20 8.48 3.65
CA ASN A 263 5.77 7.35 2.92
C ASN A 263 7.27 7.55 2.63
N ILE A 264 7.67 8.74 2.21
CA ILE A 264 9.08 9.14 2.06
C ILE A 264 9.81 8.94 3.39
N THR A 265 9.26 9.46 4.48
CA THR A 265 9.87 9.38 5.81
C THR A 265 10.02 7.92 6.27
N ARG A 266 8.99 7.09 6.11
CA ARG A 266 9.03 5.66 6.43
C ARG A 266 10.04 4.90 5.56
N LYS A 267 10.13 5.20 4.27
CA LYS A 267 11.10 4.58 3.35
C LYS A 267 12.53 4.93 3.76
N LEU A 268 12.80 6.20 4.07
CA LEU A 268 14.10 6.64 4.56
C LEU A 268 14.46 5.93 5.88
N TRP A 269 13.55 5.95 6.85
CA TRP A 269 13.78 5.35 8.17
C TRP A 269 14.02 3.83 8.13
N SER A 270 13.17 3.10 7.39
CA SER A 270 13.19 1.63 7.39
C SER A 270 14.15 1.03 6.37
N ARG A 271 14.24 1.56 5.15
CA ARG A 271 15.04 0.94 4.07
C ARG A 271 16.38 1.62 3.90
N THR A 272 16.43 2.95 3.90
CA THR A 272 17.69 3.68 3.65
C THR A 272 18.60 3.67 4.88
N PHE A 273 18.05 4.00 6.05
CA PHE A 273 18.81 4.07 7.31
C PHE A 273 18.76 2.78 8.13
N ASN A 274 17.81 1.89 7.83
CA ASN A 274 17.58 0.63 8.55
C ASN A 274 17.47 0.80 10.08
N CYS A 275 16.79 1.88 10.51
CA CYS A 275 16.61 2.22 11.92
C CYS A 275 15.48 1.43 12.61
N SER A 276 14.75 0.59 11.85
CA SER A 276 13.67 -0.22 12.41
C SER A 276 14.26 -1.33 13.28
N VAL A 277 13.94 -1.30 14.57
CA VAL A 277 14.33 -2.36 15.50
C VAL A 277 13.14 -3.30 15.65
N PRO A 278 13.18 -4.53 15.09
CA PRO A 278 12.14 -5.51 15.34
C PRO A 278 12.19 -5.94 16.81
N CYS A 279 11.06 -5.87 17.51
CA CYS A 279 10.94 -6.53 18.81
C CYS A 279 10.99 -8.05 18.61
N SER A 280 11.90 -8.74 19.30
CA SER A 280 12.01 -10.19 19.24
C SER A 280 11.18 -10.82 20.36
N ASP A 281 9.90 -11.04 20.08
CA ASP A 281 9.01 -11.84 20.93
C ASP A 281 9.00 -13.32 20.51
N THR A 282 10.06 -13.76 19.82
CA THR A 282 10.17 -15.09 19.22
C THR A 282 10.07 -16.20 20.27
N VAL A 283 10.76 -16.05 21.39
CA VAL A 283 10.77 -17.04 22.48
C VAL A 283 9.39 -17.27 23.11
N PRO A 284 8.67 -16.25 23.60
CA PRO A 284 7.34 -16.45 24.16
C PRO A 284 6.33 -16.95 23.12
N VAL A 285 6.40 -16.48 21.87
CA VAL A 285 5.51 -16.94 20.80
C VAL A 285 5.71 -18.43 20.50
N ILE A 286 6.96 -18.88 20.38
CA ILE A 286 7.27 -20.30 20.16
C ILE A 286 6.80 -21.15 21.34
N ALA A 287 7.07 -20.73 22.58
CA ALA A 287 6.68 -21.48 23.76
C ALA A 287 5.15 -21.68 23.86
N VAL A 288 4.37 -20.62 23.65
CA VAL A 288 2.90 -20.68 23.68
C VAL A 288 2.36 -21.55 22.55
N SER A 289 2.92 -21.41 21.33
CA SER A 289 2.50 -22.19 20.17
C SER A 289 2.75 -23.69 20.38
N VAL A 290 3.94 -24.05 20.87
CA VAL A 290 4.30 -25.45 21.18
C VAL A 290 3.38 -26.01 22.26
N PHE A 291 3.13 -25.26 23.34
CA PHE A 291 2.24 -25.71 24.41
C PHE A 291 0.83 -26.03 23.90
N ILE A 292 0.24 -25.11 23.11
CA ILE A 292 -1.09 -25.31 22.52
C ILE A 292 -1.12 -26.53 21.60
N LEU A 293 -0.07 -26.76 20.80
CA LEU A 293 0.03 -27.93 19.92
C LEU A 293 0.18 -29.26 20.67
N PHE A 294 0.73 -29.25 21.89
CA PHE A 294 0.84 -30.46 22.72
C PHE A 294 -0.45 -30.83 23.43
N LEU A 295 -1.37 -29.89 23.67
CA LEU A 295 -2.63 -30.16 24.37
C LEU A 295 -3.49 -31.25 23.68
N PRO A 296 -3.70 -31.23 22.35
CA PRO A 296 -4.40 -32.32 21.66
C PRO A 296 -3.73 -33.68 21.83
N VAL A 297 -2.40 -33.73 21.77
CA VAL A 297 -1.64 -34.99 21.92
C VAL A 297 -1.86 -35.59 23.31
N VAL A 298 -1.74 -34.77 24.35
CA VAL A 298 -2.01 -35.19 25.74
C VAL A 298 -3.47 -35.61 25.90
N PHE A 299 -4.41 -34.89 25.30
CA PHE A 299 -5.84 -35.22 25.34
C PHE A 299 -6.14 -36.59 24.70
N TYR A 300 -5.60 -36.86 23.52
CA TYR A 300 -5.81 -38.14 22.84
C TYR A 300 -5.10 -39.30 23.57
N LEU A 301 -3.87 -39.09 24.06
CA LEU A 301 -3.15 -40.11 24.84
C LEU A 301 -3.83 -40.42 26.16
N SER A 302 -4.27 -39.39 26.90
CA SER A 302 -5.02 -39.58 28.14
C SER A 302 -6.35 -40.28 27.89
N SER A 303 -7.09 -39.89 26.86
CA SER A 303 -8.32 -40.60 26.45
C SER A 303 -8.05 -42.05 26.05
N PHE A 304 -6.96 -42.34 25.34
CA PHE A 304 -6.58 -43.70 24.97
C PHE A 304 -6.21 -44.57 26.19
N LEU A 305 -5.47 -44.01 27.16
CA LEU A 305 -5.09 -44.72 28.39
C LEU A 305 -6.26 -44.89 29.35
N HIS A 306 -7.15 -43.89 29.47
CA HIS A 306 -8.35 -43.96 30.30
C HIS A 306 -9.50 -44.75 29.66
N SER A 307 -9.45 -45.00 28.35
CA SER A 307 -10.31 -45.98 27.70
C SER A 307 -9.84 -47.39 28.11
N GLU A 308 -10.09 -47.73 29.37
CA GLU A 308 -10.00 -49.08 29.91
C GLU A 308 -10.52 -50.06 28.86
N GLN A 309 -9.67 -51.03 28.51
CA GLN A 309 -10.00 -52.14 27.63
C GLN A 309 -11.28 -52.82 28.14
N LYS A 310 -12.45 -52.37 27.69
CA LYS A 310 -13.67 -53.19 27.70
C LYS A 310 -13.40 -54.35 26.75
N LYS A 311 -12.61 -55.33 27.21
CA LYS A 311 -12.67 -56.70 26.71
C LYS A 311 -14.14 -57.04 26.87
N ARG A 312 -14.88 -57.02 25.76
CA ARG A 312 -16.26 -57.52 25.74
C ARG A 312 -16.17 -58.89 26.40
N LYS A 313 -16.78 -59.07 27.57
CA LYS A 313 -16.99 -60.42 28.09
C LYS A 313 -17.88 -61.06 27.04
N LEU A 314 -17.31 -61.91 26.18
CA LEU A 314 -18.07 -62.81 25.35
C LEU A 314 -18.83 -63.69 26.35
N ILE A 315 -20.11 -63.38 26.57
CA ILE A 315 -21.00 -64.26 27.31
C ILE A 315 -21.16 -65.47 26.40
N LEU A 316 -20.43 -66.55 26.70
CA LEU A 316 -20.67 -67.83 26.05
C LEU A 316 -22.08 -68.29 26.46
N PRO A 317 -23.03 -68.45 25.52
CA PRO A 317 -24.38 -68.86 25.86
C PRO A 317 -24.34 -70.26 26.50
N LYS A 318 -24.92 -70.37 27.71
CA LYS A 318 -25.02 -71.58 28.53
C LYS A 318 -25.90 -72.71 27.95
N ARG A 319 -26.14 -72.76 26.63
CA ARG A 319 -26.96 -73.80 26.00
C ARG A 319 -26.18 -74.56 24.93
N LEU A 320 -25.30 -75.46 25.38
CA LEU A 320 -25.00 -76.72 24.69
C LEU A 320 -24.65 -77.80 25.73
N LYS A 321 -25.64 -78.17 26.56
CA LYS A 321 -25.68 -79.48 27.22
C LYS A 321 -27.15 -79.92 27.36
N SER A 322 -27.64 -80.62 26.34
CA SER A 322 -28.17 -81.98 26.49
C SER A 322 -28.81 -82.41 25.18
N SER A 323 -28.20 -83.39 24.51
CA SER A 323 -28.90 -84.52 23.93
C SER A 323 -27.89 -85.66 23.87
N THR A 324 -27.83 -86.43 24.96
CA THR A 324 -27.45 -87.84 24.88
C THR A 324 -28.56 -88.56 24.13
N SER A 325 -28.32 -88.85 22.85
CA SER A 325 -29.01 -89.92 22.13
C SER A 325 -27.94 -90.87 21.66
N PHE A 326 -27.92 -92.05 22.26
CA PHE A 326 -27.14 -93.19 21.81
C PHE A 326 -27.39 -93.45 20.31
N ALA A 327 -26.33 -93.54 19.53
CA ALA A 327 -26.30 -94.29 18.29
C ALA A 327 -24.88 -94.82 18.08
N ASN A 328 -24.73 -96.13 18.27
CA ASN A 328 -23.57 -96.92 17.90
C ASN A 328 -23.13 -96.61 16.47
N ILE A 329 -21.86 -96.26 16.26
CA ILE A 329 -21.14 -96.74 15.08
C ILE A 329 -19.77 -97.22 15.53
N GLN A 330 -19.60 -98.51 15.29
CA GLN A 330 -18.50 -99.38 15.57
C GLN A 330 -17.23 -98.94 14.84
N GLU A 331 -16.13 -99.01 15.57
CA GLU A 331 -14.77 -98.98 15.08
C GLU A 331 -14.57 -100.07 14.03
N ASN A 332 -14.00 -99.74 12.87
CA ASN A 332 -13.22 -100.70 12.11
C ASN A 332 -12.07 -99.99 11.39
N SER A 333 -10.87 -100.39 11.81
CA SER A 333 -9.58 -100.18 11.19
C SER A 333 -9.49 -100.83 9.81
N ASN A 334 -9.00 -100.08 8.82
CA ASN A 334 -7.80 -100.39 8.02
C ASN A 334 -7.51 -99.29 7.01
#